data_AF-A0AAV3RFB5-F1
#
_entry.id   AF-A0AAV3RFB5-F1
#
_cell.length_a   1.000
_cell.length_b   1.000
_cell.length_c   1.000
_cell.angle_alpha   90.00
_cell.angle_beta   90.00
_cell.angle_gamma   90.00
#
_symmetry.space_group_name_H-M   'P 1'
#
loop_
_entity.id
_entity.type
_entity.pdbx_description
1 polymer ?
#
loop_
_entity_poly.entity_id
_entity_poly.type
_entity_poly.pdbx_seq_one_letter_code
_entity_poly.pdbx_strand_id
1 'polypeptide(L)'
;MMQNYSKQISEFDPCTDKYISAYLNTPEVQESLHATVPKWEVCNKVMNYNWLEEPESLLPVIKELMSSEVRVWLYSGDTDPNVPVTTTQYAIKKLEVPVETPWYAWYSKGEVGGYVVGYQNLTFVTIRGSGHFTPSYQPARTLDVFSSFLNGQFPPSSPN
;
A
#
# COMPACT_ATOMS: atom_id res chain seq x y z
N MET A 1 -35.59 -22.85 -9.08
CA MET A 1 -34.98 -21.63 -9.63
C MET A 1 -33.92 -21.16 -8.64
N MET A 2 -32.64 -21.48 -8.88
CA MET A 2 -31.53 -20.98 -8.07
C MET A 2 -31.12 -19.62 -8.62
N GLN A 3 -31.32 -18.57 -7.83
CA GLN A 3 -30.89 -17.23 -8.22
C GLN A 3 -29.37 -17.15 -8.15
N ASN A 4 -28.78 -16.87 -9.30
CA ASN A 4 -27.34 -16.71 -9.52
C ASN A 4 -26.93 -15.33 -8.98
N TYR A 5 -26.54 -15.25 -7.71
CA TYR A 5 -25.95 -14.03 -7.14
C TYR A 5 -24.45 -14.03 -7.41
N SER A 6 -24.05 -13.67 -8.63
CA SER A 6 -22.71 -13.09 -8.83
C SER A 6 -22.72 -11.69 -8.22
N LYS A 7 -22.64 -11.61 -6.89
CA LYS A 7 -22.50 -10.33 -6.19
C LYS A 7 -21.12 -9.80 -6.54
N GLN A 8 -21.06 -8.92 -7.53
CA GLN A 8 -19.88 -8.10 -7.78
C GLN A 8 -19.54 -7.42 -6.45
N ILE A 9 -18.39 -7.75 -5.86
CA ILE A 9 -17.86 -6.99 -4.73
C ILE A 9 -17.32 -5.69 -5.34
N SER A 10 -18.22 -4.78 -5.72
CA SER A 10 -17.88 -3.50 -6.35
C SER A 10 -17.72 -2.38 -5.33
N GLU A 11 -17.95 -2.67 -4.04
CA GLU A 11 -18.01 -1.67 -2.98
C GLU A 11 -17.22 -2.14 -1.76
N PHE A 12 -16.57 -1.19 -1.08
CA PHE A 12 -15.77 -1.46 0.11
C PHE A 12 -16.65 -1.99 1.24
N ASP A 13 -16.33 -3.18 1.77
CA ASP A 13 -17.00 -3.76 2.94
C ASP A 13 -16.04 -3.76 4.14
N PRO A 14 -16.32 -2.98 5.21
CA PRO A 14 -15.48 -2.96 6.41
C PRO A 14 -15.47 -4.29 7.18
N CYS A 15 -16.38 -5.22 6.87
CA CYS A 15 -16.45 -6.55 7.50
C CYS A 15 -15.59 -7.60 6.78
N THR A 16 -14.75 -7.22 5.82
CA THR A 16 -13.96 -8.14 4.98
C THR A 16 -13.18 -9.19 5.81
N ASP A 17 -12.62 -8.82 6.96
CA ASP A 17 -11.88 -9.73 7.84
C ASP A 17 -12.72 -10.94 8.31
N LYS A 18 -14.04 -10.77 8.48
CA LYS A 18 -14.94 -11.87 8.86
C LYS A 18 -15.03 -12.91 7.75
N TYR A 19 -15.10 -12.48 6.50
CA TYR A 19 -15.17 -13.38 5.34
C TYR A 19 -13.86 -14.14 5.16
N ILE A 20 -12.72 -13.42 5.27
CA ILE A 20 -11.39 -14.02 5.19
C ILE A 20 -11.20 -15.06 6.31
N SER A 21 -11.56 -14.71 7.54
CA SER A 21 -11.44 -15.61 8.69
C SER A 21 -12.30 -16.87 8.53
N ALA A 22 -13.54 -16.73 8.06
CA ALA A 22 -14.41 -17.88 7.80
C ALA A 22 -13.84 -18.79 6.68
N TYR A 23 -13.36 -18.20 5.59
CA TYR A 23 -12.80 -18.94 4.46
C TYR A 23 -11.52 -19.69 4.83
N LEU A 24 -10.53 -19.01 5.43
CA LEU A 24 -9.22 -19.61 5.76
C LEU A 24 -9.26 -20.61 6.92
N ASN A 25 -10.36 -20.69 7.67
CA ASN A 25 -10.59 -21.69 8.70
C ASN A 25 -11.48 -22.87 8.23
N THR A 26 -11.81 -22.91 6.94
CA THR A 26 -12.52 -24.06 6.35
C THR A 26 -11.51 -25.22 6.13
N PRO A 27 -11.79 -26.45 6.61
CA PRO A 27 -10.84 -27.57 6.49
C PRO A 27 -10.39 -27.85 5.07
N GLU A 28 -11.31 -27.80 4.10
CA GLU A 28 -11.01 -28.03 2.68
C GLU A 28 -10.09 -26.94 2.12
N VAL A 29 -10.26 -25.69 2.56
CA VAL A 29 -9.38 -24.58 2.17
C VAL A 29 -7.98 -24.79 2.75
N GLN A 30 -7.87 -25.15 4.03
CA GLN A 30 -6.58 -25.43 4.66
C GLN A 30 -5.86 -26.61 4.00
N GLU A 31 -6.58 -27.70 3.72
CA GLU A 31 -6.05 -28.85 2.99
C GLU A 31 -5.55 -28.44 1.60
N SER A 32 -6.32 -27.66 0.84
CA SER A 32 -5.94 -27.20 -0.50
C SER A 32 -4.70 -26.30 -0.52
N LEU A 33 -4.47 -25.55 0.57
CA LEU A 33 -3.30 -24.69 0.75
C LEU A 33 -2.14 -25.43 1.43
N HIS A 34 -2.30 -26.72 1.74
CA HIS A 34 -1.38 -27.54 2.53
C HIS A 34 -1.02 -26.91 3.89
N ALA A 35 -1.97 -26.21 4.51
CA ALA A 35 -1.80 -25.57 5.80
C ALA A 35 -2.16 -26.54 6.94
N THR A 36 -1.32 -26.61 7.98
CA THR A 36 -1.50 -27.50 9.15
C THR A 36 -1.85 -26.75 10.44
N VAL A 37 -2.35 -25.52 10.32
CA VAL A 37 -2.64 -24.66 11.48
C VAL A 37 -4.00 -24.99 12.09
N PRO A 38 -4.12 -25.14 13.42
CA PRO A 38 -5.40 -25.47 14.06
C PRO A 38 -6.48 -24.39 13.88
N LYS A 39 -6.05 -23.12 13.90
CA LYS A 39 -6.92 -21.95 13.68
C LYS A 39 -6.07 -20.82 13.10
N TRP A 40 -6.52 -20.28 11.99
CA TRP A 40 -5.95 -19.10 11.36
C TRP A 40 -6.57 -17.83 11.95
N GLU A 41 -5.73 -16.83 12.23
CA GLU A 41 -6.14 -15.49 12.67
C GLU A 41 -5.42 -14.42 11.83
N VAL A 42 -6.08 -13.28 11.60
CA VAL A 42 -5.54 -12.19 10.77
C VAL A 42 -4.26 -11.59 11.35
N CYS A 43 -4.21 -11.45 12.68
CA CYS A 43 -3.06 -10.91 13.42
C CYS A 43 -2.87 -11.69 14.72
N ASN A 44 -1.62 -12.08 15.02
CA ASN A 44 -1.28 -12.70 16.30
C ASN A 44 -1.01 -11.61 17.37
N LYS A 45 -1.97 -11.44 18.29
CA LYS A 45 -1.86 -10.44 19.37
C LYS A 45 -0.74 -10.72 20.36
N VAL A 46 -0.43 -11.99 20.63
CA VAL A 46 0.64 -12.36 21.57
C VAL A 46 1.99 -11.89 21.02
N MET A 47 2.25 -12.09 19.73
CA MET A 47 3.46 -11.54 19.12
C MET A 47 3.46 -10.01 19.13
N ASN A 48 2.33 -9.38 18.80
CA ASN A 48 2.24 -7.93 18.75
C ASN A 48 2.55 -7.26 20.11
N TYR A 49 2.08 -7.83 21.22
CA TYR A 49 2.32 -7.25 22.56
C TYR A 49 3.67 -7.61 23.18
N ASN A 50 4.37 -8.61 22.64
CA ASN A 50 5.66 -9.07 23.17
C ASN A 50 6.84 -8.73 22.24
N TRP A 51 6.62 -7.89 21.22
CA TRP A 51 7.68 -7.45 20.33
C TRP A 51 8.55 -6.39 21.03
N LEU A 52 9.86 -6.62 21.10
CA LEU A 52 10.80 -5.77 21.87
C LEU A 52 11.76 -4.95 21.00
N GLU A 53 11.94 -5.32 19.73
CA GLU A 53 12.89 -4.66 18.83
C GLU A 53 12.16 -3.68 17.91
N GLU A 54 12.08 -2.42 18.33
CA GLU A 54 11.60 -1.31 17.47
C GLU A 54 12.70 -0.24 17.36
N PRO A 55 13.41 -0.13 16.22
CA PRO A 55 14.29 1.01 16.02
C PRO A 55 13.45 2.27 15.86
N GLU A 56 13.85 3.37 16.52
CA GLU A 56 13.12 4.65 16.44
C GLU A 56 12.99 5.20 15.01
N SER A 57 13.88 4.79 14.10
CA SER A 57 13.93 5.30 12.74
C SER A 57 14.52 4.30 11.76
N LEU A 58 13.89 4.19 10.58
CA LEU A 58 14.40 3.48 9.41
C LEU A 58 15.09 4.42 8.40
N LEU A 59 15.20 5.72 8.68
CA LEU A 59 15.85 6.67 7.78
C LEU A 59 17.31 6.27 7.41
N PRO A 60 18.14 5.76 8.34
CA PRO A 60 19.48 5.29 7.98
C PRO A 60 19.45 4.15 6.94
N VAL A 61 18.54 3.19 7.11
CA VAL A 61 18.37 2.06 6.17
C VAL A 61 17.85 2.52 4.82
N ILE A 62 16.87 3.43 4.81
CA ILE A 62 16.37 4.03 3.56
C ILE A 62 17.50 4.74 2.82
N LYS A 63 18.34 5.50 3.53
CA LYS A 63 19.48 6.22 2.94
C LYS A 63 20.53 5.26 2.38
N GLU A 64 20.81 4.15 3.06
CA GLU A 64 21.68 3.09 2.56
C GLU A 64 21.13 2.49 1.25
N LEU A 65 19.85 2.13 1.21
CA LEU A 65 19.21 1.59 0.01
C LEU A 65 19.24 2.58 -1.15
N MET A 66 18.98 3.86 -0.89
CA MET A 66 19.07 4.94 -1.89
C MET A 66 20.49 5.11 -2.46
N SER A 67 21.53 4.76 -1.69
CA SER A 67 22.93 4.81 -2.15
C SER A 67 23.37 3.58 -2.94
N SER A 68 22.51 2.56 -3.04
CA SER A 68 22.74 1.32 -3.80
C SER A 68 22.02 1.35 -5.15
N GLU A 69 22.04 0.24 -5.89
CA GLU A 69 21.30 0.08 -7.16
C GLU A 69 19.79 -0.18 -6.97
N VAL A 70 19.30 -0.13 -5.72
CA VAL A 70 17.88 -0.34 -5.39
C VAL A 70 17.09 0.95 -5.62
N ARG A 71 16.00 0.86 -6.38
CA ARG A 71 15.02 1.95 -6.53
C ARG A 71 14.07 1.97 -5.33
N VAL A 72 14.00 3.10 -4.64
CA VAL A 72 13.14 3.25 -3.45
C VAL A 72 11.86 4.01 -3.80
N TRP A 73 10.71 3.38 -3.53
CA TRP A 73 9.39 4.01 -3.68
C TRP A 73 8.64 3.93 -2.36
N LEU A 74 8.10 5.07 -1.91
CA LEU A 74 7.20 5.17 -0.78
C LEU A 74 5.84 5.60 -1.31
N TYR A 75 4.75 5.01 -0.80
CA TYR A 75 3.41 5.45 -1.15
C TYR A 75 2.50 5.53 0.07
N SER A 76 1.52 6.43 0.02
CA SER A 76 0.56 6.65 1.10
C SER A 76 -0.84 6.91 0.56
N GLY A 77 -1.85 6.32 1.18
CA GLY A 77 -3.22 6.75 1.00
C GLY A 77 -3.45 8.08 1.73
N ASP A 78 -4.06 9.06 1.06
CA ASP A 78 -4.19 10.42 1.61
C ASP A 78 -5.29 10.60 2.67
N THR A 79 -6.09 9.55 2.92
CA THR A 79 -7.11 9.53 3.98
C THR A 79 -6.77 8.55 5.11
N ASP A 80 -5.54 8.03 5.19
CA ASP A 80 -5.10 7.18 6.30
C ASP A 80 -4.82 8.01 7.57
N PRO A 81 -5.52 7.77 8.69
CA PRO A 81 -5.22 8.44 9.95
C PRO A 81 -4.10 7.75 10.76
N ASN A 82 -3.74 6.49 10.47
CA ASN A 82 -2.77 5.73 11.28
C ASN A 82 -1.34 6.14 10.94
N VAL A 83 -1.01 6.19 9.64
CA VAL A 83 0.28 6.67 9.14
C VAL A 83 0.03 7.71 8.04
N PRO A 84 -0.33 8.96 8.42
CA PRO A 84 -0.74 9.97 7.46
C PRO A 84 0.38 10.37 6.49
N VAL A 85 -0.02 10.87 5.31
CA VAL A 85 0.88 11.44 4.29
C VAL A 85 1.89 12.43 4.89
N THR A 86 1.45 13.26 5.83
CA THR A 86 2.29 14.26 6.50
C THR A 86 3.44 13.64 7.28
N THR A 87 3.22 12.52 7.97
CA THR A 87 4.27 11.80 8.70
C THR A 87 5.33 11.30 7.75
N THR A 88 4.93 10.67 6.64
CA THR A 88 5.87 10.20 5.60
C THR A 88 6.62 11.36 4.96
N GLN A 89 5.96 12.47 4.65
CA GLN A 89 6.61 13.68 4.12
C GLN A 89 7.65 14.25 5.08
N TYR A 90 7.36 14.31 6.38
CA TYR A 90 8.32 14.75 7.39
C TYR A 90 9.52 13.80 7.50
N ALA A 91 9.30 12.49 7.40
CA ALA A 91 10.36 11.50 7.38
C ALA A 91 11.27 11.68 6.15
N ILE A 92 10.70 11.81 4.95
CA ILE A 92 11.46 12.07 3.72
C ILE A 92 12.24 13.37 3.80
N LYS A 93 11.64 14.44 4.36
CA LYS A 93 12.32 15.73 4.54
C LYS A 93 13.61 15.61 5.38
N LYS A 94 13.63 14.73 6.38
CA LYS A 94 14.83 14.46 7.21
C LYS A 94 15.96 13.73 6.47
N LEU A 95 15.71 13.18 5.28
CA LEU A 95 16.76 12.58 4.45
C LEU A 95 17.62 13.66 3.77
N GLU A 96 17.12 14.90 3.67
CA GLU A 96 17.80 16.06 3.06
C GLU A 96 18.26 15.80 1.62
N VAL A 97 17.46 15.05 0.87
CA VAL A 97 17.73 14.70 -0.54
C VAL A 97 17.10 15.70 -1.49
N PRO A 98 17.78 16.04 -2.62
CA PRO A 98 17.27 17.01 -3.56
C PRO A 98 16.05 16.47 -4.32
N VAL A 99 15.12 17.38 -4.64
CA VAL A 99 14.00 17.10 -5.54
C VAL A 99 14.50 17.17 -6.98
N GLU A 100 14.34 16.08 -7.73
CA GLU A 100 14.69 15.99 -9.16
C GLU A 100 13.45 16.19 -10.04
N THR A 101 12.29 15.76 -9.57
CA THR A 101 11.00 15.94 -10.24
C THR A 101 10.03 16.63 -9.28
N PRO A 102 9.62 17.88 -9.58
CA PRO A 102 8.72 18.64 -8.71
C PRO A 102 7.40 17.92 -8.46
N TRP A 103 6.75 18.26 -7.36
CA TRP A 103 5.44 17.73 -7.00
C TRP A 103 4.38 18.00 -8.10
N TYR A 104 3.77 16.97 -8.65
CA TYR A 104 2.69 17.11 -9.65
C TYR A 104 1.55 16.13 -9.42
N ALA A 105 0.38 16.49 -9.93
CA ALA A 105 -0.80 15.63 -9.92
C ALA A 105 -0.67 14.56 -11.01
N TRP A 106 -0.83 13.29 -10.63
CA TRP A 106 -0.87 12.20 -11.59
C TRP A 106 -2.30 11.75 -11.86
N TYR A 107 -2.52 11.11 -13.00
CA TYR A 107 -3.86 10.80 -13.51
C TYR A 107 -4.08 9.30 -13.71
N SER A 108 -5.30 8.87 -13.40
CA SER A 108 -5.82 7.53 -13.68
C SER A 108 -7.23 7.69 -14.24
N LYS A 109 -7.48 7.10 -15.41
CA LYS A 109 -8.80 7.12 -16.08
C LYS A 109 -9.43 8.52 -16.18
N GLY A 110 -8.63 9.53 -16.53
CA GLY A 110 -9.10 10.91 -16.71
C GLY A 110 -9.23 11.72 -15.42
N GLU A 111 -9.04 11.12 -14.24
CA GLU A 111 -9.14 11.80 -12.94
C GLU A 111 -7.78 11.90 -12.25
N VAL A 112 -7.65 12.85 -11.32
CA VAL A 112 -6.49 12.93 -10.43
C VAL A 112 -6.44 11.67 -9.57
N GLY A 113 -5.44 10.83 -9.80
CA GLY A 113 -5.17 9.63 -9.01
C GLY A 113 -4.46 9.93 -7.68
N GLY A 114 -3.77 11.07 -7.61
CA GLY A 114 -3.02 11.54 -6.45
C GLY A 114 -1.90 12.47 -6.88
N TYR A 115 -0.82 12.49 -6.11
CA TYR A 115 0.35 13.32 -6.40
C TYR A 115 1.64 12.51 -6.30
N VAL A 116 2.67 12.96 -6.99
CA VAL A 116 3.99 12.33 -6.98
C VAL A 116 5.09 13.39 -6.94
N VAL A 117 6.18 13.07 -6.24
CA VAL A 117 7.43 13.83 -6.24
C VAL A 117 8.59 12.85 -6.38
N GLY A 118 9.54 13.21 -7.23
CA GLY A 118 10.78 12.48 -7.43
C GLY A 118 11.93 13.19 -6.72
N TYR A 119 12.62 12.48 -5.84
CA TYR A 119 13.90 12.85 -5.26
C TYR A 119 15.00 12.00 -5.90
N GLN A 120 16.27 12.34 -5.63
CA GLN A 120 17.40 11.51 -6.02
C GLN A 120 17.25 10.08 -5.48
N ASN A 121 16.99 9.12 -6.37
CA ASN A 121 16.74 7.70 -6.10
C ASN A 121 15.65 7.38 -5.04
N LEU A 122 14.70 8.29 -4.82
CA LEU A 122 13.50 8.05 -4.00
C LEU A 122 12.28 8.68 -4.65
N THR A 123 11.20 7.92 -4.79
CA THR A 123 9.91 8.43 -5.29
C THR A 123 8.89 8.37 -4.18
N PHE A 124 8.13 9.45 -3.99
CA PHE A 124 6.98 9.45 -3.08
C PHE A 124 5.69 9.70 -3.84
N VAL A 125 4.70 8.84 -3.63
CA VAL A 125 3.40 8.87 -4.31
C VAL A 125 2.26 8.89 -3.30
N THR A 126 1.31 9.80 -3.45
CA THR A 126 0.03 9.74 -2.74
C THR A 126 -1.04 9.14 -3.63
N ILE A 127 -1.98 8.42 -3.01
CA ILE A 127 -3.14 7.83 -3.68
C ILE A 127 -4.38 8.50 -3.13
N ARG A 128 -5.06 9.25 -3.99
CA ARG A 128 -6.23 10.08 -3.63
C ARG A 128 -7.41 9.22 -3.24
N GLY A 129 -8.05 9.56 -2.12
CA GLY A 129 -9.25 8.89 -1.61
C GLY A 129 -8.98 7.48 -1.08
N SER A 130 -7.76 7.23 -0.62
CA SER A 130 -7.33 5.92 -0.13
C SER A 130 -6.96 5.97 1.34
N GLY A 131 -7.41 4.98 2.12
CA GLY A 131 -6.94 4.73 3.49
C GLY A 131 -5.63 3.93 3.53
N HIS A 132 -5.36 3.30 4.69
CA HIS A 132 -4.13 2.54 4.96
C HIS A 132 -3.92 1.38 3.96
N PHE A 133 -4.98 0.59 3.70
CA PHE A 133 -4.96 -0.54 2.77
C PHE A 133 -5.26 -0.09 1.35
N THR A 134 -4.31 0.62 0.71
CA THR A 134 -4.58 1.29 -0.57
C THR A 134 -5.18 0.39 -1.67
N PRO A 135 -4.75 -0.87 -1.88
CA PRO A 135 -5.36 -1.74 -2.89
C PRO A 135 -6.84 -2.04 -2.61
N SER A 136 -7.27 -2.02 -1.35
CA SER A 136 -8.67 -2.27 -0.96
C SER A 136 -9.57 -1.05 -1.18
N TYR A 137 -9.05 0.17 -0.97
CA TYR A 137 -9.81 1.41 -1.13
C TYR A 137 -9.81 1.92 -2.58
N GLN A 138 -8.67 1.84 -3.27
CA GLN A 138 -8.46 2.42 -4.59
C GLN A 138 -7.73 1.44 -5.52
N PRO A 139 -8.29 0.25 -5.80
CA PRO A 139 -7.59 -0.84 -6.50
C PRO A 139 -7.00 -0.43 -7.85
N ALA A 140 -7.76 0.32 -8.66
CA ALA A 140 -7.30 0.77 -9.98
C ALA A 140 -6.12 1.74 -9.87
N ARG A 141 -6.23 2.75 -8.99
CA ARG A 141 -5.16 3.75 -8.77
C ARG A 141 -3.91 3.10 -8.17
N THR A 142 -4.06 2.17 -7.23
CA THR A 142 -2.93 1.45 -6.65
C THR A 142 -2.24 0.54 -7.68
N LEU A 143 -3.00 -0.08 -8.59
CA LEU A 143 -2.42 -0.87 -9.69
C LEU A 143 -1.62 0.01 -10.66
N ASP A 144 -2.08 1.23 -10.96
CA ASP A 144 -1.33 2.17 -11.80
C ASP A 144 0.01 2.55 -11.14
N VAL A 145 0.01 2.81 -9.83
CA VAL A 145 1.24 3.09 -9.06
C VAL A 145 2.17 1.88 -9.05
N PHE A 146 1.63 0.67 -8.84
CA PHE A 146 2.43 -0.57 -8.87
C PHE A 146 3.05 -0.83 -10.25
N SER A 147 2.28 -0.63 -11.32
CA SER A 147 2.75 -0.77 -12.70
C SER A 147 3.84 0.26 -13.03
N SER A 148 3.67 1.50 -12.57
CA SER A 148 4.65 2.58 -12.67
C SER A 148 5.97 2.20 -11.99
N PHE A 149 5.90 1.67 -10.76
CA PHE A 149 7.06 1.17 -10.01
C PHE A 149 7.81 0.05 -10.77
N LEU A 150 7.09 -0.96 -11.27
CA LEU A 150 7.70 -2.08 -12.00
C LEU A 150 8.41 -1.60 -13.28
N ASN A 151 7.79 -0.68 -14.00
CA ASN A 151 8.34 -0.13 -15.24
C ASN A 151 9.44 0.91 -15.02
N GLY A 152 9.67 1.35 -13.77
CA GLY A 152 10.62 2.40 -13.46
C GLY A 152 10.24 3.76 -14.05
N GLN A 153 8.95 4.02 -14.21
CA GLN A 153 8.40 5.26 -14.78
C GLN A 153 7.50 5.92 -13.76
N PHE A 154 7.44 7.25 -13.74
CA PHE A 154 6.48 7.92 -12.87
C PHE A 154 5.03 7.76 -13.38
N PRO A 155 4.03 7.84 -12.50
CA PRO A 155 2.64 7.85 -12.90
C PRO A 155 2.31 8.99 -13.89
N PRO A 156 1.32 8.83 -14.79
CA PRO A 156 1.05 9.79 -15.87
C PRO A 156 0.75 11.21 -15.36
N SER A 157 1.39 12.23 -15.94
CA SER A 157 1.22 13.64 -15.57
C SER A 157 0.08 14.37 -16.27
N SER A 158 -0.64 13.69 -17.17
CA SER A 158 -1.78 14.24 -17.89
C SER A 158 -2.92 13.22 -17.98
N PRO A 159 -4.18 13.67 -18.05
CA PRO A 159 -5.31 12.79 -18.35
C PRO A 159 -5.13 12.21 -19.77
N ASN A 160 -5.25 10.89 -19.89
CA ASN A 160 -5.44 10.23 -21.20
C ASN A 160 -6.86 10.46 -21.71
#